data_AF-A0AAQ1EY43-F1
#
_entry.id   AF-A0AAQ1EY43-F1
#
_cell.length_a   1.000
_cell.length_b   1.000
_cell.length_c   1.000
_cell.angle_alpha   90.00
_cell.angle_beta   90.00
_cell.angle_gamma   90.00
#
_symmetry.space_group_name_H-M   'P 1'
#
loop_
_entity.id
_entity.type
_entity.pdbx_description
1 polymer ?
#
loop_
_entity_poly.entity_id
_entity_poly.type
_entity_poly.pdbx_seq_one_letter_code
_entity_poly.pdbx_strand_id
1 'polypeptide(L)'
;MGGAEQVGAGFAAAATAPLEDFNLRRQMIPTVLLQAEANPYDLRNLNQCTTIGAEVARLDEALGPDTDEPPRQDGSYLSERAADAAAKAALNAIRDTTTDFIPGRNWIRRLSGAEQHSKHVQSAIQSGRMRRAFLKGMGMQRNCAPPAAPSWFRPHP
;
A
#
# COMPACT_ATOMS: atom_id res chain seq x y z
N MET A 1 -35.60 -11.91 25.31
CA MET A 1 -35.64 -12.04 23.84
C MET A 1 -34.44 -11.29 23.29
N GLY A 2 -33.62 -11.86 22.40
CA GLY A 2 -32.53 -11.09 21.75
C GLY A 2 -31.29 -11.87 21.27
N GLY A 3 -31.13 -13.15 21.63
CA GLY A 3 -29.98 -13.95 21.15
C GLY A 3 -30.08 -14.36 19.68
N ALA A 4 -31.30 -14.59 19.16
CA ALA A 4 -31.53 -14.99 17.78
C ALA A 4 -31.36 -13.84 16.76
N GLU A 5 -31.56 -12.59 17.19
CA GLU A 5 -31.45 -11.41 16.33
C GLU A 5 -29.98 -11.02 16.05
N GLN A 6 -29.09 -11.18 17.03
CA GLN A 6 -27.64 -10.95 16.85
C GLN A 6 -27.00 -11.96 15.90
N VAL A 7 -27.46 -13.22 15.92
CA VAL A 7 -26.97 -14.26 15.00
C VAL A 7 -27.44 -13.98 13.58
N GLY A 8 -28.70 -13.58 13.37
CA GLY A 8 -29.20 -13.19 12.04
C GLY A 8 -28.44 -12.00 11.42
N ALA A 9 -28.11 -10.99 12.23
CA ALA A 9 -27.32 -9.85 11.79
C ALA A 9 -25.86 -10.22 11.50
N GLY A 10 -25.26 -11.12 12.29
CA GLY A 10 -23.91 -11.65 12.05
C GLY A 10 -23.81 -12.50 10.79
N PHE A 11 -24.83 -13.29 10.47
CA PHE A 11 -24.89 -14.09 9.23
C PHE A 11 -25.14 -13.22 7.99
N ALA A 12 -25.96 -12.17 8.09
CA ALA A 12 -26.13 -11.20 7.01
C ALA A 12 -24.84 -10.42 6.75
N ALA A 13 -24.11 -10.02 7.81
CA ALA A 13 -22.80 -9.37 7.71
C ALA A 13 -21.70 -10.31 7.19
N ALA A 14 -21.74 -11.60 7.55
CA ALA A 14 -20.80 -12.61 7.05
C ALA A 14 -21.04 -12.99 5.58
N ALA A 15 -22.27 -12.79 5.06
CA ALA A 15 -22.58 -12.97 3.65
C ALA A 15 -22.21 -11.76 2.78
N THR A 16 -22.08 -10.56 3.38
CA THR A 16 -21.60 -9.35 2.71
C THR A 16 -20.10 -9.09 2.89
N ALA A 17 -19.47 -9.67 3.91
CA ALA A 17 -18.02 -9.61 4.12
C ALA A 17 -17.19 -10.06 2.89
N PRO A 18 -17.58 -11.11 2.12
CA PRO A 18 -16.85 -11.48 0.91
C PRO A 18 -17.07 -10.47 -0.23
N LEU A 19 -18.13 -9.66 -0.18
CA LEU A 19 -18.43 -8.67 -1.22
C LEU A 19 -17.80 -7.31 -0.92
N GLU A 20 -17.53 -6.99 0.35
CA GLU A 20 -16.72 -5.83 0.75
C GLU A 20 -15.23 -6.05 0.45
N ASP A 21 -14.74 -7.29 0.55
CA ASP A 21 -13.33 -7.61 0.28
C ASP A 21 -13.04 -7.78 -1.23
N PHE A 22 -14.07 -8.07 -2.05
CA PHE A 22 -13.91 -8.36 -3.49
C PHE A 22 -14.61 -7.39 -4.44
N ASN A 23 -15.27 -6.34 -3.96
CA ASN A 23 -15.93 -5.36 -4.83
C ASN A 23 -15.80 -3.92 -4.29
N LEU A 24 -15.19 -3.03 -5.10
CA LEU A 24 -15.40 -1.57 -5.10
C LEU A 24 -14.41 -0.66 -4.37
N ARG A 25 -13.12 -0.94 -4.47
CA ARG A 25 -12.22 0.10 -5.00
C ARG A 25 -11.46 -0.53 -6.14
N ARG A 26 -11.86 -0.27 -7.40
CA ARG A 26 -10.86 -0.24 -8.48
C ARG A 26 -9.80 0.72 -7.97
N GLN A 27 -8.72 0.19 -7.43
CA GLN A 27 -7.62 1.00 -6.95
C GLN A 27 -7.02 1.60 -8.20
N MET A 28 -7.52 2.79 -8.56
CA MET A 28 -6.95 3.58 -9.62
C MET A 28 -5.50 3.80 -9.21
N ILE A 29 -4.58 3.20 -9.96
CA ILE A 29 -3.15 3.36 -9.69
C ILE A 29 -2.87 4.86 -9.86
N PRO A 30 -2.37 5.54 -8.81
CA PRO A 30 -2.02 6.95 -8.91
C PRO A 30 -1.10 7.19 -10.11
N THR A 31 -1.33 8.27 -10.84
CA THR A 31 -0.56 8.58 -12.06
C THR A 31 0.94 8.68 -11.79
N VAL A 32 1.34 9.11 -10.59
CA VAL A 32 2.74 9.18 -10.16
C VAL A 32 3.40 7.79 -10.12
N LEU A 33 2.65 6.74 -9.78
CA LEU A 33 3.16 5.36 -9.74
C LEU A 33 3.25 4.76 -11.14
N LEU A 34 2.32 5.09 -12.04
CA LEU A 34 2.41 4.71 -13.45
C LEU A 34 3.62 5.38 -14.13
N GLN A 35 3.90 6.65 -13.80
CA GLN A 35 5.10 7.34 -14.26
C GLN A 35 6.38 6.71 -13.72
N ALA A 36 6.38 6.32 -12.44
CA ALA A 36 7.48 5.61 -11.81
C ALA A 36 7.71 4.21 -12.41
N GLU A 37 6.65 3.50 -12.79
CA GLU A 37 6.74 2.20 -13.48
C GLU A 37 7.32 2.35 -14.89
N ALA A 38 6.92 3.39 -15.63
CA ALA A 38 7.44 3.64 -16.96
C ALA A 38 8.92 4.01 -16.97
N ASN A 39 9.38 4.87 -16.05
CA ASN A 39 10.77 5.32 -15.99
C ASN A 39 11.27 5.56 -14.54
N PRO A 40 11.58 4.50 -13.78
CA PRO A 40 11.95 4.62 -12.36
C PRO A 40 13.27 5.38 -12.12
N TYR A 41 14.15 5.47 -13.12
CA TYR A 41 15.46 6.12 -12.99
C TYR A 41 15.57 7.44 -13.76
N ASP A 42 14.46 8.00 -14.26
CA ASP A 42 14.49 9.24 -15.04
C ASP A 42 15.00 10.43 -14.21
N LEU A 43 15.85 11.28 -14.76
CA LEU A 43 16.34 12.49 -14.08
C LEU A 43 16.02 13.76 -14.87
N ARG A 44 15.27 13.65 -15.97
CA ARG A 44 14.86 14.81 -16.77
C ARG A 44 14.13 15.81 -15.87
N ASN A 45 14.54 17.06 -15.96
CA ASN A 45 14.00 18.19 -15.19
C ASN A 45 14.18 18.08 -13.66
N LEU A 46 15.01 17.17 -13.16
CA LEU A 46 15.33 17.01 -11.73
C LEU A 46 16.75 17.50 -11.42
N ASN A 47 17.02 18.74 -11.80
CA ASN A 47 18.34 19.37 -11.67
C ASN A 47 18.53 20.11 -10.33
N GLN A 48 17.45 20.38 -9.60
CA GLN A 48 17.47 21.17 -8.36
C GLN A 48 16.95 20.34 -7.18
N CYS A 49 17.49 20.55 -5.98
CA CYS A 49 17.04 19.86 -4.78
C CYS A 49 15.53 20.08 -4.50
N THR A 50 15.00 21.26 -4.83
CA THR A 50 13.57 21.59 -4.73
C THR A 50 12.72 20.69 -5.63
N THR A 51 13.15 20.47 -6.87
CA THR A 51 12.44 19.61 -7.83
C THR A 51 12.47 18.14 -7.42
N ILE A 52 13.61 17.67 -6.89
CA ILE A 52 13.73 16.31 -6.37
C ILE A 52 12.83 16.12 -5.14
N GLY A 53 12.85 17.06 -4.20
CA GLY A 53 12.03 17.01 -2.99
C GLY A 53 10.53 17.05 -3.29
N ALA A 54 10.11 17.86 -4.27
CA ALA A 54 8.72 17.92 -4.70
C ALA A 54 8.24 16.59 -5.31
N GLU A 55 9.11 15.91 -6.07
CA GLU A 55 8.79 14.61 -6.66
C GLU A 55 8.73 13.52 -5.58
N VAL A 56 9.67 13.53 -4.62
CA VAL A 56 9.61 12.62 -3.46
C VAL A 56 8.32 12.83 -2.67
N ALA A 57 7.93 14.08 -2.39
CA ALA A 57 6.68 14.38 -1.69
C ALA A 57 5.43 13.86 -2.42
N ARG A 58 5.40 13.92 -3.76
CA ARG A 58 4.30 13.33 -4.56
C ARG A 58 4.24 11.81 -4.46
N LEU A 59 5.40 11.15 -4.41
CA LEU A 59 5.49 9.71 -4.18
C LEU A 59 5.10 9.36 -2.74
N ASP A 60 5.41 10.20 -1.76
CA ASP A 60 5.02 10.10 -0.35
C ASP A 60 3.50 10.14 -0.17
N GLU A 61 2.82 11.06 -0.85
CA GLU A 61 1.35 11.12 -0.84
C GLU A 61 0.71 9.86 -1.43
N ALA A 62 1.32 9.27 -2.47
CA ALA A 62 0.75 8.13 -3.17
C ALA A 62 1.04 6.77 -2.50
N LEU A 63 2.22 6.58 -1.91
CA LEU A 63 2.61 5.30 -1.28
C LEU A 63 2.49 5.32 0.25
N GLY A 64 2.25 6.49 0.85
CA GLY A 64 2.31 6.69 2.29
C GLY A 64 3.71 6.96 2.82
N PRO A 65 3.84 7.10 4.16
CA PRO A 65 5.10 7.44 4.83
C PRO A 65 6.19 6.43 4.47
N ASP A 66 7.42 6.93 4.32
CA ASP A 66 8.55 6.08 3.98
C ASP A 66 9.01 5.22 5.16
N THR A 67 9.70 4.11 4.86
CA THR A 67 10.21 3.19 5.90
C THR A 67 11.21 3.90 6.83
N ASP A 68 11.90 4.91 6.29
CA ASP A 68 12.92 5.68 6.98
C ASP A 68 12.35 6.92 7.70
N GLU A 69 11.04 7.19 7.55
CA GLU A 69 10.36 8.28 8.23
C GLU A 69 10.06 7.84 9.66
N PRO A 70 10.48 8.59 10.70
CA PRO A 70 10.06 8.27 12.06
C PRO A 70 8.52 8.28 12.12
N PRO A 71 7.90 7.28 12.78
CA PRO A 71 6.44 7.27 12.94
C PRO A 71 5.99 8.60 13.53
N ARG A 72 4.93 9.18 12.96
CA ARG A 72 4.32 10.39 13.52
C ARG A 72 3.99 10.07 14.99
N GLN A 73 4.52 10.87 15.90
CA GLN A 73 4.49 10.64 17.35
C GLN A 73 3.11 10.97 17.94
N ASP A 74 2.08 10.32 17.42
CA ASP A 74 0.68 10.62 17.70
C ASP A 74 0.04 9.46 18.49
N GLY A 75 0.75 8.85 19.44
CA GLY A 75 0.18 7.88 20.41
C GLY A 75 -0.52 6.61 19.87
N SER A 76 -0.71 6.48 18.55
CA SER A 76 -1.50 5.44 17.88
C SER A 76 -0.75 4.12 17.68
N TYR A 77 0.57 4.14 17.84
CA TYR A 77 1.45 3.03 17.50
C TYR A 77 1.16 1.73 18.26
N LEU A 78 0.73 1.82 19.52
CA LEU A 78 0.39 0.64 20.32
C LEU A 78 -0.99 0.07 19.97
N SER A 79 -1.96 0.93 19.67
CA SER A 79 -3.32 0.50 19.29
C SER A 79 -3.36 -0.07 17.87
N GLU A 80 -2.61 0.51 16.91
CA GLU A 80 -2.49 -0.02 15.55
C GLU A 80 -1.84 -1.41 15.52
N ARG A 81 -0.75 -1.61 16.27
CA ARG A 81 -0.10 -2.93 16.35
C ARG A 81 -0.96 -3.98 17.05
N ALA A 82 -1.70 -3.58 18.09
CA ALA A 82 -2.64 -4.47 18.76
C ALA A 82 -3.81 -4.85 17.84
N ALA A 83 -4.33 -3.89 17.08
CA ALA A 83 -5.38 -4.13 16.08
C ALA A 83 -4.91 -5.07 14.97
N ASP A 84 -3.70 -4.86 14.43
CA ASP A 84 -3.09 -5.74 13.41
C ASP A 84 -2.87 -7.17 13.92
N ALA A 85 -2.42 -7.32 15.17
CA ALA A 85 -2.23 -8.63 15.79
C ALA A 85 -3.57 -9.34 16.01
N ALA A 86 -4.60 -8.62 16.47
CA ALA A 86 -5.94 -9.17 16.67
C ALA A 86 -6.61 -9.56 15.33
N ALA A 87 -6.48 -8.72 14.30
CA ALA A 87 -7.00 -9.01 12.96
C ALA A 87 -6.35 -10.26 12.35
N LYS A 88 -5.03 -10.41 12.49
CA LYS A 88 -4.30 -11.61 12.04
C LYS A 88 -4.77 -12.87 12.77
N ALA A 89 -5.04 -12.79 14.07
CA ALA A 89 -5.55 -13.92 14.84
C ALA A 89 -6.97 -14.33 14.40
N ALA A 90 -7.85 -13.35 14.15
CA ALA A 90 -9.21 -13.59 13.66
C ALA A 90 -9.22 -14.22 12.26
N LEU A 91 -8.37 -13.76 11.35
CA LEU A 91 -8.26 -14.31 9.99
C LEU A 91 -7.74 -15.75 9.97
N ASN A 92 -6.83 -16.11 10.88
CA ASN A 92 -6.32 -17.47 10.99
C ASN A 92 -7.38 -18.44 11.54
N ALA A 93 -8.26 -18.00 12.45
CA ALA A 93 -9.33 -18.84 12.99
C ALA A 93 -10.43 -19.17 11.96
N ILE A 94 -10.63 -18.31 10.96
CA ILE A 94 -11.65 -18.52 9.92
C ILE A 94 -11.13 -19.45 8.81
N ARG A 95 -9.82 -19.38 8.50
CA ARG A 95 -9.18 -20.19 7.44
C ARG A 95 -9.25 -21.70 7.65
N ASP A 96 -9.40 -22.16 8.89
CA ASP A 96 -9.44 -23.59 9.22
C ASP A 96 -10.81 -24.27 8.95
N THR A 97 -11.82 -23.54 8.44
CA THR A 97 -13.21 -24.07 8.37
C THR A 97 -13.85 -24.18 6.98
N THR A 98 -13.13 -23.99 5.87
CA THR A 98 -13.73 -24.17 4.54
C THR A 98 -12.97 -25.18 3.69
N THR A 99 -13.45 -26.41 3.77
CA THR A 99 -13.17 -27.56 2.89
C THR A 99 -13.67 -27.31 1.47
N ASP A 100 -13.00 -27.99 0.53
CA ASP A 100 -13.37 -28.29 -0.86
C ASP A 100 -14.76 -27.84 -1.34
N PHE A 101 -14.76 -26.77 -2.13
CA PHE A 101 -15.71 -26.57 -3.20
C PHE A 101 -14.95 -25.92 -4.36
N ILE A 102 -14.72 -26.67 -5.45
CA ILE A 102 -14.10 -26.14 -6.67
C ILE A 102 -15.20 -25.89 -7.71
N PRO A 103 -15.81 -24.69 -7.75
CA PRO A 103 -16.65 -24.28 -8.85
C PRO A 103 -15.83 -23.57 -9.94
N GLY A 104 -15.94 -24.06 -11.17
CA GLY A 104 -15.98 -23.21 -12.36
C GLY A 104 -14.66 -22.64 -12.88
N ARG A 105 -14.22 -23.17 -14.03
CA ARG A 105 -13.22 -22.55 -14.93
C ARG A 105 -13.49 -21.06 -15.24
N ASN A 106 -14.73 -20.61 -15.14
CA ASN A 106 -15.10 -19.21 -15.38
C ASN A 106 -14.80 -18.27 -14.19
N TRP A 107 -14.68 -18.82 -12.97
CA TRP A 107 -14.20 -18.11 -11.78
C TRP A 107 -12.68 -18.03 -11.80
N ILE A 108 -11.98 -19.08 -12.24
CA ILE A 108 -10.52 -19.06 -12.42
C ILE A 108 -10.11 -17.90 -13.33
N ARG A 109 -10.81 -17.64 -14.44
CA ARG A 109 -10.49 -16.51 -15.32
C ARG A 109 -10.79 -15.15 -14.70
N ARG A 110 -11.87 -15.02 -13.91
CA ARG A 110 -12.20 -13.78 -13.20
C ARG A 110 -11.23 -13.51 -12.04
N LEU A 111 -10.88 -14.53 -11.28
CA LEU A 111 -9.85 -14.50 -10.24
C LEU A 111 -8.47 -14.26 -10.84
N SER A 112 -8.14 -14.87 -11.98
CA SER A 112 -6.87 -14.64 -12.69
C SER A 112 -6.77 -13.22 -13.26
N GLY A 113 -7.87 -12.64 -13.75
CA GLY A 113 -7.91 -11.22 -14.15
C GLY A 113 -7.80 -10.26 -12.96
N ALA A 114 -8.46 -10.59 -11.83
CA ALA A 114 -8.30 -9.85 -10.57
C ALA A 114 -6.87 -9.96 -10.04
N GLU A 115 -6.26 -11.14 -10.12
CA GLU A 115 -4.86 -11.39 -9.77
C GLU A 115 -3.90 -10.60 -10.68
N GLN A 116 -4.16 -10.52 -11.98
CA GLN A 116 -3.35 -9.73 -12.90
C GLN A 116 -3.43 -8.22 -12.57
N HIS A 117 -4.61 -7.71 -12.23
CA HIS A 117 -4.78 -6.32 -11.79
C HIS A 117 -4.06 -6.08 -10.46
N SER A 118 -4.22 -6.98 -9.48
CA SER A 118 -3.51 -6.91 -8.20
C SER A 118 -2.00 -6.94 -8.41
N LYS A 119 -1.48 -7.81 -9.29
CA LYS A 119 -0.06 -7.86 -9.65
C LYS A 119 0.43 -6.54 -10.27
N HIS A 120 -0.37 -5.91 -11.13
CA HIS A 120 -0.04 -4.63 -11.73
C HIS A 120 -0.02 -3.49 -10.70
N VAL A 121 -1.00 -3.44 -9.79
CA VAL A 121 -1.00 -2.48 -8.68
C VAL A 121 0.24 -2.66 -7.81
N GLN A 122 0.58 -3.91 -7.46
CA GLN A 122 1.80 -4.22 -6.69
C GLN A 122 3.07 -3.83 -7.46
N SER A 123 3.14 -4.09 -8.77
CA SER A 123 4.25 -3.67 -9.65
C SER A 123 4.45 -2.15 -9.62
N ALA A 124 3.36 -1.38 -9.75
CA ALA A 124 3.40 0.07 -9.72
C ALA A 124 3.84 0.61 -8.34
N ILE A 125 3.37 0.00 -7.24
CA ILE A 125 3.81 0.34 -5.88
C ILE A 125 5.30 0.09 -5.71
N GLN A 126 5.80 -1.09 -6.13
CA GLN A 126 7.23 -1.41 -6.02
C GLN A 126 8.08 -0.48 -6.89
N SER A 127 7.61 -0.15 -8.09
CA SER A 127 8.26 0.82 -8.96
C SER A 127 8.31 2.22 -8.34
N GLY A 128 7.23 2.66 -7.71
CA GLY A 128 7.19 3.90 -6.93
C GLY A 128 8.19 3.91 -5.76
N ARG A 129 8.31 2.80 -5.03
CA ARG A 129 9.29 2.65 -3.93
C ARG A 129 10.72 2.70 -4.45
N MET A 130 11.02 2.00 -5.53
CA MET A 130 12.33 2.04 -6.19
C MET A 130 12.67 3.47 -6.65
N ARG A 131 11.70 4.16 -7.26
CA ARG A 131 11.83 5.55 -7.70
C ARG A 131 12.15 6.48 -6.53
N ARG A 132 11.39 6.39 -5.43
CA ARG A 132 11.61 7.18 -4.22
C ARG A 132 13.02 6.97 -3.65
N ALA A 133 13.42 5.71 -3.49
CA ALA A 133 14.74 5.36 -2.97
C ALA A 133 15.87 5.91 -3.85
N PHE A 134 15.73 5.78 -5.19
CA PHE A 134 16.69 6.34 -6.14
C PHE A 134 16.78 7.87 -6.03
N LEU A 135 15.66 8.59 -5.97
CA LEU A 135 15.65 10.04 -5.84
C LEU A 135 16.29 10.51 -4.53
N LYS A 136 16.02 9.82 -3.42
CA LYS A 136 16.68 10.09 -2.13
C LYS A 136 18.19 9.88 -2.20
N GLY A 137 18.65 8.80 -2.86
CA GLY A 137 20.07 8.56 -3.10
C GLY A 137 20.73 9.64 -3.97
N MET A 138 20.05 10.08 -5.02
CA MET A 138 20.50 11.18 -5.88
C MET A 138 20.54 12.52 -5.13
N GLY A 139 19.58 12.76 -4.25
CA GLY A 139 19.59 13.94 -3.37
C GLY A 139 20.75 13.91 -2.38
N MET A 140 21.08 12.76 -1.79
CA MET A 140 22.29 12.61 -0.96
C MET A 140 23.56 12.92 -1.74
N GLN A 141 23.71 12.36 -2.95
CA GLN A 141 24.86 12.64 -3.82
C GLN A 141 25.00 14.14 -4.13
N ARG A 142 23.86 14.84 -4.27
CA ARG A 142 23.79 16.27 -4.55
C ARG A 142 23.77 17.14 -3.29
N ASN A 143 23.99 16.56 -2.12
CA ASN A 143 24.00 17.27 -0.83
C ASN A 143 22.69 18.05 -0.56
N CYS A 144 21.56 17.48 -0.98
CA CYS A 144 20.24 18.05 -0.72
C CYS A 144 19.77 17.74 0.71
N ALA A 145 19.01 18.67 1.31
CA ALA A 145 18.30 18.42 2.56
C ALA A 145 17.07 17.50 2.35
N PRO A 146 16.59 16.80 3.40
CA PRO A 146 15.26 16.17 3.38
C PRO A 146 14.17 17.18 2.98
N PRO A 147 13.12 16.78 2.23
CA PRO A 147 12.73 15.41 1.86
C PRO A 147 13.44 14.85 0.61
N ALA A 148 14.30 15.62 -0.04
CA ALA A 148 15.03 15.18 -1.24
C ALA A 148 16.12 14.13 -0.93
N ALA A 149 16.45 13.92 0.34
CA ALA A 149 17.36 12.92 0.87
C ALA A 149 16.67 12.17 2.04
N PRO A 150 17.24 11.04 2.53
CA PRO A 150 16.71 10.36 3.71
C PRO A 150 16.62 11.29 4.91
N SER A 151 15.64 11.06 5.79
CA SER A 151 15.33 11.87 6.96
C SER A 151 16.53 12.12 7.89
N TRP A 152 17.45 11.16 7.97
CA TRP A 152 18.66 11.21 8.78
C TRP A 152 19.85 11.94 8.12
N PHE A 153 19.78 12.21 6.81
CA PHE A 153 20.87 12.84 6.07
C PHE A 153 20.97 14.32 6.40
N ARG A 154 22.19 14.78 6.71
CA ARG A 154 22.49 16.20 6.95
C ARG A 154 23.42 16.71 5.85
N PRO A 155 23.03 17.74 5.10
CA PRO A 155 23.87 18.32 4.07
C PRO A 155 25.10 18.99 4.70
N HIS A 156 26.24 18.87 4.03
CA HIS A 156 27.49 19.51 4.40
C HIS A 156 27.45 21.00 4.01
N PRO A 157 28.11 21.89 4.79
CA PRO A 157 28.18 23.31 4.49
C PRO A 157 29.00 23.62 3.23
#